data_AF-A0A961FXC8-F1
#
_entry.id   AF-A0A961FXC8-F1
#
_cell.length_a   1.000
_cell.length_b   1.000
_cell.length_c   1.000
_cell.angle_alpha   90.00
_cell.angle_beta   90.00
_cell.angle_gamma   90.00
#
_symmetry.space_group_name_H-M   'P 1'
#
loop_
_entity.id
_entity.type
_entity.pdbx_description
1 polymer ?
#
loop_
_entity_poly.entity_id
_entity_poly.type
_entity_poly.pdbx_seq_one_letter_code
_entity_poly.pdbx_strand_id
1 'polypeptide(L)'
;MFQFHPGKRSHVSSGGRFVAGLALVFVGVGAVLYREEMGWHAWLFFGVALGGLLTLMLWRAEDRQKLAEEELIEVARLAIKNEAERLDAKRAELETVLMAYGEWMEFPDFDELRNIEWATQGKSEQDAEVAKLLDERADEVLRKFSAGDYFVDGQFQTRTVLLELFGFMENIAKVYRPDSERPILETNLEALFKAVNRASLQVILLLEELPLIDVKDLNLRKMADGVRKASKVYRKYEEIQPYLEPVRYLWQGSKLLLTSNPLLAAGWIAGTELIWRGGKHVGKKAIDAYLLSLVRQTLGILAWETASIFDRTHRYRNPDWVFAVELTHLVSLWPMDRDTLREALRELGKIPLRSSYDRIFLYRCLAQHVSPKPERFAQPDLLALETRGRIFDRLEAFFETHVEDATEKEIGAWKKGLAKRLSIEE
;
A
#
# COMPACT_ATOMS: atom_id res chain seq x y z
N MET A 1 13.32 34.32 -17.95
CA MET A 1 14.76 34.57 -17.75
C MET A 1 14.90 35.60 -16.63
N PHE A 2 14.77 35.17 -15.37
CA PHE A 2 14.90 36.06 -14.21
C PHE A 2 16.22 35.73 -13.51
N GLN A 3 17.22 36.57 -13.72
CA GLN A 3 18.51 36.50 -13.04
C GLN A 3 18.33 36.98 -11.60
N PHE A 4 18.34 36.04 -10.66
CA PHE A 4 18.60 36.33 -9.25
C PHE A 4 20.07 36.74 -9.12
N HIS A 5 20.33 38.01 -8.82
CA HIS A 5 21.65 38.46 -8.38
C HIS A 5 21.84 38.07 -6.91
N PRO A 6 22.74 37.14 -6.56
CA PRO A 6 23.05 36.88 -5.17
C PRO A 6 23.80 38.09 -4.61
N GLY A 7 23.30 38.61 -3.48
CA GLY A 7 23.89 39.73 -2.76
C GLY A 7 25.40 39.53 -2.56
N LYS A 8 26.15 40.59 -2.83
CA LYS A 8 27.61 40.68 -2.67
C LYS A 8 28.02 40.12 -1.30
N ARG A 9 28.71 38.97 -1.32
CA ARG A 9 29.39 38.39 -0.16
C ARG A 9 30.40 39.40 0.38
N SER A 10 30.29 39.78 1.65
CA SER A 10 31.36 40.57 2.28
C SER A 10 32.61 39.70 2.40
N HIS A 11 33.65 40.08 1.68
CA HIS A 11 34.94 39.39 1.64
C HIS A 11 35.74 39.67 2.91
N VAL A 12 35.25 39.23 4.07
CA VAL A 12 36.14 39.01 5.21
C VAL A 12 36.54 37.55 5.18
N SER A 13 37.73 37.28 4.62
CA SER A 13 38.33 35.95 4.60
C SER A 13 38.39 35.38 6.02
N SER A 14 38.42 34.04 6.17
CA SER A 14 38.52 33.39 7.48
C SER A 14 39.69 33.95 8.31
N GLY A 15 40.79 34.33 7.64
CA GLY A 15 41.93 35.03 8.23
C GLY A 15 41.58 36.42 8.78
N GLY A 16 40.81 37.23 8.04
CA GLY A 16 40.38 38.55 8.51
C GLY A 16 39.51 38.49 9.77
N ARG A 17 38.66 37.45 9.90
CA ARG A 17 37.81 37.24 11.08
C ARG A 17 38.62 36.82 12.31
N PHE A 18 39.66 36.01 12.11
CA PHE A 18 40.57 35.62 13.20
C PHE A 18 41.38 36.81 13.72
N VAL A 19 41.89 37.65 12.81
CA VAL A 19 42.60 38.89 13.16
C VAL A 19 41.67 39.87 13.89
N ALA A 20 40.42 40.02 13.44
CA ALA A 20 39.43 40.86 14.11
C ALA A 20 39.09 40.34 15.53
N GLY A 21 38.93 39.01 15.70
CA GLY A 21 38.72 38.40 17.01
C GLY A 21 39.89 38.65 17.97
N LEU A 22 41.13 38.48 17.50
CA LEU A 22 42.34 38.80 18.28
C LEU A 22 42.40 40.27 18.68
N ALA A 23 42.11 41.19 17.75
CA ALA A 23 42.09 42.62 18.04
C ALA A 23 41.06 42.99 19.13
N LEU A 24 39.86 42.40 19.08
CA LEU A 24 38.84 42.62 20.10
C LEU A 24 39.23 42.05 21.46
N VAL A 25 39.91 40.90 21.51
CA VAL A 25 40.47 40.36 22.76
C VAL A 25 41.52 41.31 23.34
N PHE A 26 42.44 41.81 22.52
CA PHE A 26 43.46 42.78 22.98
C PHE A 26 42.84 44.08 23.50
N VAL A 27 41.81 44.60 22.83
CA VAL A 27 41.06 45.79 23.29
C VAL A 27 40.35 45.51 24.61
N GLY A 28 39.70 44.35 24.76
CA GLY A 28 39.05 43.96 26.00
C GLY A 28 40.03 43.79 27.17
N VAL A 29 41.16 43.13 26.94
CA VAL A 29 42.21 42.94 27.96
C VAL A 29 42.86 44.27 28.33
N GLY A 30 43.17 45.12 27.35
CA GLY A 30 43.72 46.46 27.58
C GLY A 30 42.76 47.33 28.41
N ALA A 31 41.47 47.30 28.11
CA ALA A 31 40.46 48.03 28.88
C ALA A 31 40.39 47.59 30.36
N VAL A 32 40.61 46.31 30.66
CA VAL A 32 40.63 45.80 32.04
C VAL A 32 41.92 46.19 32.77
N LEU A 33 43.08 46.13 32.09
CA LEU A 33 44.37 46.45 32.70
C LEU A 33 44.54 47.94 33.02
N TYR A 34 44.04 48.84 32.15
CA TYR A 34 44.11 50.29 32.34
C TYR A 34 42.86 50.89 33.01
N ARG A 35 42.09 50.05 33.73
CA ARG A 35 40.81 50.44 34.31
C ARG A 35 40.92 51.58 35.33
N GLU A 36 42.01 51.65 36.09
CA GLU A 36 42.22 52.70 37.10
C GLU A 36 42.47 54.08 36.46
N GLU A 37 43.13 54.11 35.29
CA GLU A 37 43.41 55.35 34.56
C GLU A 37 42.24 55.81 33.70
N MET A 38 41.51 54.87 33.08
CA MET A 38 40.39 55.19 32.17
C MET A 38 39.03 55.32 32.86
N GLY A 39 38.93 54.94 34.13
CA GLY A 39 37.70 55.04 34.92
C GLY A 39 36.51 54.34 34.25
N TRP A 40 35.40 55.06 34.11
CA TRP A 40 34.16 54.53 33.53
C TRP A 40 34.29 54.12 32.05
N HIS A 41 35.17 54.75 31.28
CA HIS A 41 35.31 54.48 29.84
C HIS A 41 35.89 53.09 29.55
N ALA A 42 36.65 52.51 30.48
CA ALA A 42 37.13 51.13 30.40
C ALA A 42 36.00 50.12 30.21
N TRP A 43 34.87 50.32 30.91
CA TRP A 43 33.70 49.44 30.78
C TRP A 43 33.03 49.53 29.42
N LEU A 44 33.08 50.70 28.79
CA LEU A 44 32.55 50.93 27.44
C LEU A 44 33.36 50.16 26.40
N PHE A 45 34.69 50.25 26.45
CA PHE A 45 35.57 49.51 25.54
C PHE A 45 35.50 47.99 25.76
N PHE A 46 35.43 47.55 27.02
CA PHE A 46 35.23 46.13 27.33
C PHE A 46 33.89 45.61 26.81
N GLY A 47 32.81 46.39 26.98
CA GLY A 47 31.48 46.04 26.47
C GLY A 47 31.45 45.92 24.94
N VAL A 48 32.09 46.85 24.22
CA VAL A 48 32.20 46.80 22.76
C VAL A 48 33.02 45.60 22.28
N ALA A 49 34.15 45.31 22.94
CA ALA A 49 34.98 44.15 22.65
C ALA A 49 34.22 42.83 22.84
N LEU A 50 33.50 42.70 23.95
CA LEU A 50 32.69 41.53 24.28
C LEU A 50 31.52 41.36 23.30
N GLY A 51 30.82 42.45 22.95
CA GLY A 51 29.77 42.44 21.94
C GLY A 51 30.28 42.04 20.55
N GLY A 52 31.46 42.53 20.16
CA GLY A 52 32.13 42.14 18.92
C GLY A 52 32.52 40.65 18.89
N LEU A 53 32.97 40.10 20.02
CA LEU A 53 33.30 38.67 20.12
C LEU A 53 32.06 37.78 20.08
N LEU A 54 30.97 38.19 20.75
CA LEU A 54 29.70 37.46 20.73
C LEU A 54 29.08 37.45 19.33
N THR A 55 29.12 38.57 18.61
CA THR A 55 28.64 38.64 17.21
C THR A 55 29.47 37.77 16.27
N LEU A 56 30.80 37.73 16.41
CA LEU A 56 31.65 36.82 15.64
C LEU A 56 31.39 35.34 15.94
N MET A 57 31.10 34.99 17.20
CA MET A 57 30.72 33.63 17.60
C MET A 57 29.37 33.20 17.01
N LEU A 58 28.36 34.06 17.11
CA LEU A 58 27.02 33.81 16.54
C LEU A 58 27.08 33.62 15.02
N TRP A 59 27.89 34.41 14.33
CA TRP A 59 28.03 34.32 12.88
C TRP A 59 28.73 33.01 12.43
N ARG A 60 29.68 32.51 13.23
CA ARG A 60 30.34 31.22 12.98
C ARG A 60 29.41 30.02 13.24
N ALA A 61 28.46 30.15 14.15
CA ALA A 61 27.43 29.13 14.38
C ALA A 61 26.48 29.04 13.19
N GLU A 62 26.11 30.17 12.59
CA GLU A 62 25.24 30.25 11.42
C GLU A 62 25.87 29.63 10.16
N ASP A 63 27.17 29.88 9.91
CA ASP A 63 27.92 29.28 8.80
C ASP A 63 28.04 27.74 8.96
N ARG A 64 28.22 27.22 10.18
CA ARG A 64 28.25 25.76 10.43
C ARG A 64 26.89 25.10 10.26
N GLN A 65 25.82 25.78 10.67
CA GLN A 65 24.46 25.27 10.55
C GLN A 65 24.03 25.16 9.08
N LYS A 66 24.38 26.15 8.26
CA LYS A 66 24.12 26.13 6.80
C LYS A 66 24.87 25.02 6.07
N LEU A 67 26.16 24.80 6.41
CA LEU A 67 26.94 23.69 5.84
C LEU A 67 26.38 22.31 6.22
N ALA A 68 25.95 22.13 7.47
CA ALA A 68 25.32 20.88 7.91
C ALA A 68 23.95 20.66 7.25
N GLU A 69 23.18 21.72 7.01
CA GLU A 69 21.90 21.67 6.32
C GLU A 69 22.07 21.34 4.82
N GLU A 70 23.05 21.92 4.15
CA GLU A 70 23.39 21.60 2.76
C GLU A 70 23.85 20.13 2.60
N GLU A 71 24.69 19.63 3.51
CA GLU A 71 25.16 18.23 3.52
C GLU A 71 24.00 17.24 3.79
N LEU A 72 23.09 17.57 4.71
CA LEU A 72 21.87 16.82 4.97
C LEU A 72 20.94 16.78 3.75
N ILE A 73 20.78 17.90 3.04
CA ILE A 73 19.97 17.99 1.83
C ILE A 73 20.59 17.16 0.70
N GLU A 74 21.91 17.15 0.56
CA GLU A 74 22.61 16.37 -0.46
C GLU A 74 22.52 14.86 -0.19
N VAL A 75 22.70 14.44 1.07
CA VAL A 75 22.48 13.05 1.51
C VAL A 75 21.03 12.63 1.28
N ALA A 76 20.06 13.48 1.60
CA ALA A 76 18.65 13.22 1.36
C ALA A 76 18.34 13.10 -0.15
N ARG A 77 18.91 13.96 -0.99
CA ARG A 77 18.77 13.88 -2.46
C ARG A 77 19.35 12.60 -3.02
N LEU A 78 20.53 12.19 -2.58
CA LEU A 78 21.17 10.95 -3.01
C LEU A 78 20.35 9.72 -2.58
N ALA A 79 19.82 9.72 -1.36
CA ALA A 79 18.93 8.67 -0.88
C ALA A 79 17.63 8.59 -1.70
N ILE A 80 17.00 9.73 -1.98
CA ILE A 80 15.79 9.80 -2.82
C ILE A 80 16.08 9.32 -4.25
N LYS A 81 17.24 9.67 -4.82
CA LYS A 81 17.62 9.26 -6.17
C LYS A 81 17.86 7.75 -6.25
N ASN A 82 18.63 7.18 -5.32
CA ASN A 82 18.87 5.74 -5.27
C ASN A 82 17.56 4.97 -5.06
N GLU A 83 16.66 5.50 -4.24
CA GLU A 83 15.35 4.91 -4.03
C GLU A 83 14.47 5.02 -5.28
N ALA A 84 14.51 6.15 -6.00
CA ALA A 84 13.81 6.30 -7.28
C ALA A 84 14.31 5.29 -8.32
N GLU A 85 15.62 5.11 -8.46
CA GLU A 85 16.21 4.12 -9.38
C GLU A 85 15.81 2.68 -9.00
N ARG A 86 15.79 2.36 -7.69
CA ARG A 86 15.31 1.06 -7.19
C ARG A 86 13.84 0.83 -7.53
N LEU A 87 13.01 1.86 -7.34
CA LEU A 87 11.58 1.81 -7.61
C LEU A 87 11.27 1.73 -9.10
N ASP A 88 12.04 2.40 -9.95
CA ASP A 88 11.94 2.29 -11.41
C ASP A 88 12.31 0.88 -11.90
N ALA A 89 13.40 0.30 -11.37
CA ALA A 89 13.76 -1.08 -11.68
C ALA A 89 12.65 -2.05 -11.26
N LYS A 90 12.08 -1.84 -10.07
CA LYS A 90 10.96 -2.63 -9.55
C LYS A 90 9.68 -2.46 -10.38
N ARG A 91 9.42 -1.25 -10.88
CA ARG A 91 8.30 -1.00 -11.80
C ARG A 91 8.49 -1.75 -13.11
N ALA A 92 9.69 -1.75 -13.71
CA ALA A 92 9.95 -2.46 -14.95
C ALA A 92 9.83 -3.99 -14.79
N GLU A 93 10.28 -4.52 -13.64
CA GLU A 93 10.09 -5.92 -13.26
C GLU A 93 8.60 -6.26 -13.12
N LEU A 94 7.86 -5.44 -12.37
CA LEU A 94 6.41 -5.56 -12.25
C LEU A 94 5.71 -5.45 -13.61
N GLU A 95 6.11 -4.53 -14.49
CA GLU A 95 5.54 -4.39 -15.85
C GLU A 95 5.81 -5.64 -16.69
N THR A 96 7.01 -6.22 -16.61
CA THR A 96 7.35 -7.47 -17.33
C THR A 96 6.50 -8.64 -16.82
N VAL A 97 6.41 -8.75 -15.50
CA VAL A 97 5.55 -9.71 -14.83
C VAL A 97 4.10 -9.46 -15.26
N LEU A 98 3.62 -8.21 -15.30
CA LEU A 98 2.27 -7.77 -15.74
C LEU A 98 1.99 -8.01 -17.23
N MET A 99 3.01 -7.97 -18.09
CA MET A 99 2.90 -8.33 -19.50
C MET A 99 2.75 -9.84 -19.65
N ALA A 100 3.60 -10.62 -18.98
CA ALA A 100 3.45 -12.08 -18.91
C ALA A 100 2.09 -12.47 -18.29
N TYR A 101 1.61 -11.71 -17.30
CA TYR A 101 0.26 -11.84 -16.75
C TYR A 101 -0.84 -11.61 -17.79
N GLY A 102 -0.71 -10.57 -18.62
CA GLY A 102 -1.69 -10.23 -19.65
C GLY A 102 -1.77 -11.26 -20.78
N GLU A 103 -0.66 -11.90 -21.11
CA GLU A 103 -0.58 -12.95 -22.14
C GLU A 103 -1.21 -14.28 -21.69
N TRP A 104 -1.18 -14.58 -20.39
CA TRP A 104 -1.75 -15.80 -19.81
C TRP A 104 -3.16 -15.63 -19.25
N MET A 105 -3.74 -14.42 -19.35
CA MET A 105 -5.05 -14.13 -18.82
C MET A 105 -6.17 -14.59 -19.76
N GLU A 106 -6.96 -15.56 -19.29
CA GLU A 106 -8.40 -15.62 -19.56
C GLU A 106 -9.04 -14.40 -18.88
N PHE A 107 -8.99 -13.22 -19.52
CA PHE A 107 -9.93 -12.15 -19.18
C PHE A 107 -11.35 -12.75 -19.20
N PRO A 108 -12.27 -12.28 -18.33
CA PRO A 108 -13.64 -12.76 -18.34
C PRO A 108 -14.15 -12.91 -19.77
N ASP A 109 -14.35 -14.15 -20.24
CA ASP A 109 -15.00 -14.36 -21.53
C ASP A 109 -16.44 -13.95 -21.33
N PHE A 110 -16.72 -12.71 -21.70
CA PHE A 110 -17.99 -12.06 -21.46
C PHE A 110 -19.16 -12.82 -22.12
N ASP A 111 -18.90 -13.59 -23.18
CA ASP A 111 -19.92 -14.41 -23.82
C ASP A 111 -20.12 -15.74 -23.09
N GLU A 112 -19.07 -16.36 -22.56
CA GLU A 112 -19.17 -17.52 -21.64
C GLU A 112 -19.95 -17.12 -20.38
N LEU A 113 -19.60 -15.96 -19.81
CA LEU A 113 -20.17 -15.47 -18.56
C LEU A 113 -21.66 -15.13 -18.67
N ARG A 114 -22.10 -14.54 -19.78
CA ARG A 114 -23.53 -14.21 -19.98
C ARG A 114 -24.44 -15.44 -19.99
N ASN A 115 -23.90 -16.61 -20.37
CA ASN A 115 -24.70 -17.82 -20.61
C ASN A 115 -24.68 -18.82 -19.45
N ILE A 116 -23.86 -18.60 -18.43
CA ILE A 116 -23.85 -19.42 -17.21
C ILE A 116 -25.02 -19.00 -16.31
N GLU A 117 -25.57 -19.92 -15.51
CA GLU A 117 -26.50 -19.62 -14.42
C GLU A 117 -25.71 -19.50 -13.10
N TRP A 118 -25.70 -18.30 -12.51
CA TRP A 118 -24.79 -17.94 -11.42
C TRP A 118 -25.53 -17.95 -10.09
N ALA A 119 -26.83 -17.64 -10.11
CA ALA A 119 -27.69 -17.44 -8.97
C ALA A 119 -28.34 -18.74 -8.46
N THR A 120 -27.57 -19.57 -7.76
CA THR A 120 -28.15 -20.61 -6.91
C THR A 120 -27.80 -20.36 -5.45
N GLN A 121 -28.80 -20.50 -4.57
CA GLN A 121 -28.64 -20.34 -3.13
C GLN A 121 -27.50 -21.22 -2.59
N GLY A 122 -27.36 -22.45 -3.11
CA GLY A 122 -26.27 -23.36 -2.75
C GLY A 122 -24.87 -22.80 -3.05
N LYS A 123 -24.68 -22.02 -4.13
CA LYS A 123 -23.38 -21.39 -4.43
C LYS A 123 -23.02 -20.27 -3.45
N SER A 124 -24.03 -19.53 -2.98
CA SER A 124 -23.82 -18.47 -1.96
C SER A 124 -23.45 -19.09 -0.60
N GLU A 125 -24.11 -20.18 -0.23
CA GLU A 125 -23.79 -20.95 0.99
C GLU A 125 -22.39 -21.55 0.92
N GLN A 126 -21.99 -22.09 -0.24
CA GLN A 126 -20.61 -22.56 -0.48
C GLN A 126 -19.58 -21.44 -0.32
N ASP A 127 -19.82 -20.26 -0.89
CA ASP A 127 -18.90 -19.12 -0.76
C ASP A 127 -18.75 -18.66 0.71
N ALA A 128 -19.84 -18.68 1.48
CA ALA A 128 -19.83 -18.36 2.90
C ALA A 128 -19.06 -19.40 3.71
N GLU A 129 -19.21 -20.69 3.40
CA GLU A 129 -18.47 -21.76 4.05
C GLU A 129 -16.97 -21.69 3.75
N VAL A 130 -16.58 -21.38 2.51
CA VAL A 130 -15.16 -21.17 2.15
C VAL A 130 -14.57 -19.98 2.92
N ALA A 131 -15.33 -18.88 3.05
CA ALA A 131 -14.89 -17.72 3.83
C ALA A 131 -14.64 -18.09 5.31
N LYS A 132 -15.55 -18.86 5.90
CA LYS A 132 -15.43 -19.35 7.27
C LYS A 132 -14.22 -20.28 7.45
N LEU A 133 -14.02 -21.23 6.54
CA LEU A 133 -12.84 -22.12 6.55
C LEU A 133 -11.53 -21.33 6.46
N LEU A 134 -11.51 -20.26 5.65
CA LEU A 134 -10.36 -19.36 5.55
C LEU A 134 -10.08 -18.64 6.89
N ASP A 135 -11.11 -18.11 7.54
CA ASP A 135 -10.98 -17.43 8.84
C ASP A 135 -10.45 -18.37 9.91
N GLU A 136 -11.08 -19.54 10.06
CA GLU A 136 -10.67 -20.58 11.01
C GLU A 136 -9.23 -21.04 10.76
N ARG A 137 -8.87 -21.28 9.48
CA ARG A 137 -7.52 -21.72 9.14
C ARG A 137 -6.48 -20.63 9.36
N ALA A 138 -6.80 -19.37 9.06
CA ALA A 138 -5.87 -18.27 9.32
C ALA A 138 -5.53 -18.17 10.80
N ASP A 139 -6.52 -18.21 11.68
CA ASP A 139 -6.32 -18.18 13.13
C ASP A 139 -5.58 -19.43 13.64
N GLU A 140 -5.90 -20.61 13.11
CA GLU A 140 -5.20 -21.85 13.46
C GLU A 140 -3.70 -21.79 13.09
N VAL A 141 -3.38 -21.35 11.87
CA VAL A 141 -1.99 -21.23 11.40
C VAL A 141 -1.21 -20.22 12.25
N LEU A 142 -1.80 -19.06 12.57
CA LEU A 142 -1.17 -18.08 13.44
C LEU A 142 -0.92 -18.63 14.85
N ARG A 143 -1.88 -19.37 15.41
CA ARG A 143 -1.73 -20.05 16.70
C ARG A 143 -0.58 -21.07 16.67
N LYS A 144 -0.49 -21.89 15.62
CA LYS A 144 0.58 -22.88 15.44
C LYS A 144 1.95 -22.24 15.28
N PHE A 145 2.06 -21.12 14.55
CA PHE A 145 3.28 -20.32 14.49
C PHE A 145 3.69 -19.81 15.87
N SER A 146 2.73 -19.27 16.64
CA SER A 146 2.95 -18.74 17.99
C SER A 146 3.45 -19.81 18.97
N ALA A 147 2.79 -20.97 18.96
CA ALA A 147 3.14 -22.15 19.76
C ALA A 147 4.50 -22.76 19.33
N GLY A 148 4.88 -22.57 18.07
CA GLY A 148 6.10 -23.14 17.51
C GLY A 148 5.91 -24.54 16.94
N ASP A 149 4.67 -24.94 16.63
CA ASP A 149 4.33 -26.29 16.14
C ASP A 149 4.99 -26.60 14.78
N TYR A 150 5.34 -25.55 14.02
CA TYR A 150 6.09 -25.67 12.77
C TYR A 150 7.62 -25.73 12.96
N PHE A 151 8.12 -25.83 14.19
CA PHE A 151 9.54 -25.81 14.50
C PHE A 151 9.92 -27.05 15.32
N VAL A 152 10.86 -27.84 14.81
CA VAL A 152 11.46 -28.98 15.52
C VAL A 152 12.94 -28.69 15.66
N ASP A 153 13.47 -28.75 16.89
CA ASP A 153 14.86 -28.42 17.22
C ASP A 153 15.31 -27.04 16.71
N GLY A 154 14.40 -26.06 16.73
CA GLY A 154 14.64 -24.72 16.21
C GLY A 154 14.68 -24.61 14.69
N GLN A 155 14.46 -25.71 13.96
CA GLN A 155 14.41 -25.72 12.50
C GLN A 155 12.96 -25.69 12.01
N PHE A 156 12.67 -24.77 11.09
CA PHE A 156 11.37 -24.65 10.44
C PHE A 156 11.08 -25.87 9.56
N GLN A 157 9.94 -26.50 9.81
CA GLN A 157 9.50 -27.73 9.13
C GLN A 157 8.57 -27.40 7.96
N THR A 158 9.16 -27.07 6.81
CA THR A 158 8.41 -26.73 5.59
C THR A 158 7.42 -27.81 5.18
N ARG A 159 7.78 -29.09 5.34
CA ARG A 159 6.91 -30.23 5.00
C ARG A 159 5.58 -30.19 5.76
N THR A 160 5.62 -29.87 7.05
CA THR A 160 4.41 -29.80 7.88
C THR A 160 3.47 -28.72 7.38
N VAL A 161 4.01 -27.53 7.07
CA VAL A 161 3.23 -26.41 6.51
C VAL A 161 2.61 -26.79 5.17
N LEU A 162 3.40 -27.38 4.26
CA LEU A 162 2.90 -27.79 2.94
C LEU A 162 1.77 -28.83 3.02
N LEU A 163 1.88 -29.82 3.91
CA LEU A 163 0.83 -30.82 4.12
C LEU A 163 -0.45 -30.19 4.68
N GLU A 164 -0.33 -29.23 5.60
CA GLU A 164 -1.49 -28.52 6.13
C GLU A 164 -2.17 -27.62 5.09
N LEU A 165 -1.39 -26.96 4.24
CA LEU A 165 -1.91 -26.18 3.10
C LEU A 165 -2.63 -27.08 2.10
N PHE A 166 -2.10 -28.27 1.81
CA PHE A 166 -2.79 -29.25 0.97
C PHE A 166 -4.12 -29.68 1.61
N GLY A 167 -4.12 -30.01 2.91
CA GLY A 167 -5.35 -30.34 3.64
C GLY A 167 -6.36 -29.19 3.68
N PHE A 168 -5.90 -27.93 3.72
CA PHE A 168 -6.77 -26.76 3.60
C PHE A 168 -7.45 -26.68 2.24
N MET A 169 -6.68 -26.85 1.15
CA MET A 169 -7.25 -26.85 -0.20
C MET A 169 -8.24 -28.01 -0.40
N GLU A 170 -7.93 -29.21 0.12
CA GLU A 170 -8.87 -30.35 0.05
C GLU A 170 -10.19 -30.06 0.80
N ASN A 171 -10.13 -29.41 1.97
CA ASN A 171 -11.33 -29.02 2.71
C ASN A 171 -12.19 -28.03 1.91
N ILE A 172 -11.57 -27.08 1.21
CA ILE A 172 -12.29 -26.15 0.33
C ILE A 172 -12.89 -26.89 -0.85
N ALA A 173 -12.15 -27.80 -1.46
CA ALA A 173 -12.63 -28.58 -2.59
C ALA A 173 -13.85 -29.44 -2.21
N LYS A 174 -13.91 -29.94 -0.98
CA LYS A 174 -15.07 -30.68 -0.43
C LYS A 174 -16.32 -29.82 -0.23
N VAL A 175 -16.20 -28.50 -0.10
CA VAL A 175 -17.36 -27.60 -0.10
C VAL A 175 -18.11 -27.69 -1.44
N TYR A 176 -17.38 -27.84 -2.54
CA TYR A 176 -17.94 -27.95 -3.88
C TYR A 176 -18.23 -29.39 -4.31
N ARG A 177 -17.51 -30.38 -3.77
CA ARG A 177 -17.70 -31.81 -4.03
C ARG A 177 -17.70 -32.62 -2.72
N PRO A 178 -18.79 -32.60 -1.95
CA PRO A 178 -18.83 -33.24 -0.62
C PRO A 178 -18.73 -34.77 -0.69
N ASP A 179 -19.21 -35.38 -1.78
CA ASP A 179 -19.23 -36.84 -1.94
C ASP A 179 -17.87 -37.43 -2.37
N SER A 180 -16.91 -36.59 -2.73
CA SER A 180 -15.59 -37.03 -3.20
C SER A 180 -14.61 -37.19 -2.04
N GLU A 181 -13.91 -38.32 -2.01
CA GLU A 181 -12.86 -38.56 -1.01
C GLU A 181 -11.64 -37.65 -1.23
N ARG A 182 -11.29 -37.39 -2.50
CA ARG A 182 -10.12 -36.60 -2.93
C ARG A 182 -10.46 -35.67 -4.12
N PRO A 183 -11.26 -34.62 -3.91
CA PRO A 183 -11.75 -33.77 -4.99
C PRO A 183 -10.66 -33.14 -5.87
N ILE A 184 -9.51 -32.77 -5.28
CA ILE A 184 -8.41 -32.16 -6.03
C ILE A 184 -7.79 -33.16 -7.02
N LEU A 185 -7.66 -34.44 -6.62
CA LEU A 185 -7.07 -35.47 -7.48
C LEU A 185 -8.01 -35.89 -8.61
N GLU A 186 -9.31 -35.68 -8.44
CA GLU A 186 -10.34 -35.94 -9.45
C GLU A 186 -10.56 -34.76 -10.41
N THR A 187 -9.84 -33.66 -10.21
CA THR A 187 -9.93 -32.45 -11.02
C THR A 187 -9.11 -32.57 -12.31
N ASN A 188 -9.57 -31.93 -13.39
CA ASN A 188 -8.77 -31.77 -14.62
C ASN A 188 -7.41 -31.10 -14.31
N LEU A 189 -6.32 -31.75 -14.74
CA LEU A 189 -4.95 -31.24 -14.61
C LEU A 189 -4.77 -29.82 -15.17
N GLU A 190 -5.44 -29.50 -16.29
CA GLU A 190 -5.35 -28.15 -16.87
C GLU A 190 -5.88 -27.07 -15.90
N ALA A 191 -7.06 -27.31 -15.30
CA ALA A 191 -7.66 -26.39 -14.35
C ALA A 191 -6.79 -26.25 -13.09
N LEU A 192 -6.22 -27.37 -12.62
CA LEU A 192 -5.30 -27.38 -11.49
C LEU A 192 -4.03 -26.56 -11.78
N PHE A 193 -3.36 -26.78 -12.92
CA PHE A 193 -2.16 -26.02 -13.27
C PHE A 193 -2.44 -24.54 -13.52
N LYS A 194 -3.58 -24.20 -14.12
CA LYS A 194 -4.03 -22.80 -14.24
C LYS A 194 -4.21 -22.15 -12.87
N ALA A 195 -4.87 -22.83 -11.92
CA ALA A 195 -5.05 -22.32 -10.57
C ALA A 195 -3.71 -22.18 -9.81
N VAL A 196 -2.80 -23.16 -9.92
CA VAL A 196 -1.45 -23.08 -9.33
C VAL A 196 -0.66 -21.91 -9.91
N ASN A 197 -0.71 -21.72 -11.24
CA ASN A 197 -0.06 -20.59 -11.89
C ASN A 197 -0.62 -19.27 -11.36
N ARG A 198 -1.96 -19.12 -11.32
CA ARG A 198 -2.60 -17.90 -10.83
C ARG A 198 -2.28 -17.64 -9.36
N ALA A 199 -2.31 -18.65 -8.50
CA ALA A 199 -1.98 -18.53 -7.09
C ALA A 199 -0.52 -18.12 -6.87
N SER A 200 0.42 -18.77 -7.56
CA SER A 200 1.86 -18.48 -7.45
C SER A 200 2.15 -17.03 -7.81
N LEU A 201 1.56 -16.60 -8.92
CA LEU A 201 1.67 -15.23 -9.40
C LEU A 201 1.06 -14.23 -8.40
N GLN A 202 -0.17 -14.43 -7.93
CA GLN A 202 -0.78 -13.56 -6.92
C GLN A 202 0.08 -13.46 -5.63
N VAL A 203 0.72 -14.55 -5.22
CA VAL A 203 1.66 -14.56 -4.08
C VAL A 203 2.94 -13.78 -4.40
N ILE A 204 3.50 -13.90 -5.61
CA ILE A 204 4.65 -13.09 -6.05
C ILE A 204 4.30 -11.61 -5.97
N LEU A 205 3.16 -11.20 -6.53
CA LEU A 205 2.73 -9.80 -6.48
C LEU A 205 2.56 -9.36 -5.03
N LEU A 206 1.94 -10.18 -4.18
CA LEU A 206 1.80 -9.90 -2.75
C LEU A 206 3.14 -9.74 -2.02
N LEU A 207 4.19 -10.47 -2.44
CA LEU A 207 5.55 -10.34 -1.89
C LEU A 207 6.28 -9.12 -2.47
N GLU A 208 6.10 -8.82 -3.75
CA GLU A 208 6.63 -7.62 -4.41
C GLU A 208 5.96 -6.35 -3.88
N GLU A 209 4.76 -6.48 -3.32
CA GLU A 209 4.06 -5.46 -2.55
C GLU A 209 4.74 -5.08 -1.21
N LEU A 210 6.08 -5.23 -1.10
CA LEU A 210 6.88 -4.85 0.05
C LEU A 210 7.83 -3.68 -0.24
N PRO A 211 7.71 -2.52 0.43
CA PRO A 211 8.67 -1.41 0.29
C PRO A 211 9.91 -1.60 1.16
N LEU A 212 9.72 -2.10 2.38
CA LEU A 212 10.67 -2.07 3.48
C LEU A 212 11.46 -3.38 3.65
N ILE A 213 11.08 -4.43 2.92
CA ILE A 213 11.80 -5.70 2.93
C ILE A 213 12.34 -5.92 1.54
N ASP A 214 13.65 -6.04 1.42
CA ASP A 214 14.27 -6.48 0.18
C ASP A 214 13.85 -7.93 -0.06
N VAL A 215 13.02 -8.15 -1.09
CA VAL A 215 12.49 -9.47 -1.47
C VAL A 215 13.66 -10.42 -1.76
N LYS A 216 14.82 -9.91 -2.20
CA LYS A 216 16.03 -10.70 -2.47
C LYS A 216 16.65 -11.32 -1.22
N ASP A 217 16.40 -10.73 -0.05
CA ASP A 217 16.91 -11.22 1.24
C ASP A 217 15.89 -12.03 2.04
N LEU A 218 14.63 -12.08 1.58
CA LEU A 218 13.55 -12.85 2.18
C LEU A 218 13.67 -14.33 1.76
N ASN A 219 13.82 -15.20 2.74
CA ASN A 219 13.66 -16.64 2.54
C ASN A 219 12.57 -17.17 3.48
N LEU A 220 12.06 -18.36 3.17
CA LEU A 220 10.96 -18.98 3.93
C LEU A 220 11.27 -19.09 5.43
N ARG A 221 12.54 -19.30 5.81
CA ARG A 221 12.95 -19.35 7.22
C ARG A 221 12.80 -18.00 7.91
N LYS A 222 13.37 -16.92 7.33
CA LYS A 222 13.24 -15.56 7.89
C LYS A 222 11.78 -15.12 7.97
N MET A 223 10.98 -15.46 6.96
CA MET A 223 9.54 -15.19 6.97
C MET A 223 8.84 -15.97 8.09
N ALA A 224 9.09 -17.28 8.20
CA ALA A 224 8.52 -18.11 9.27
C ALA A 224 8.92 -17.63 10.67
N ASP A 225 10.18 -17.23 10.86
CA ASP A 225 10.67 -16.66 12.12
C ASP A 225 10.02 -15.31 12.43
N GLY A 226 9.84 -14.47 11.42
CA GLY A 226 9.12 -13.19 11.52
C GLY A 226 7.66 -13.40 11.92
N VAL A 227 6.95 -14.28 11.22
CA VAL A 227 5.56 -14.66 11.52
C VAL A 227 5.47 -15.27 12.93
N ARG A 228 6.39 -16.14 13.34
CA ARG A 228 6.43 -16.68 14.71
C ARG A 228 6.61 -15.59 15.77
N LYS A 229 7.47 -14.61 15.53
CA LYS A 229 7.67 -13.48 16.46
C LYS A 229 6.44 -12.59 16.53
N ALA A 230 5.84 -12.27 15.38
CA ALA A 230 4.65 -11.43 15.29
C ALA A 230 3.43 -12.12 15.93
N SER A 231 3.24 -13.43 15.68
CA SER A 231 2.11 -14.22 16.21
C SER A 231 2.18 -14.50 17.72
N LYS A 232 3.34 -14.29 18.35
CA LYS A 232 3.44 -14.26 19.81
C LYS A 232 2.82 -13.00 20.41
N VAL A 233 2.77 -11.92 19.64
CA VAL A 233 2.21 -10.63 20.06
C VAL A 233 0.72 -10.56 19.72
N TYR A 234 0.34 -11.00 18.52
CA TYR A 234 -1.05 -11.01 18.05
C TYR A 234 -1.48 -12.44 17.74
N ARG A 235 -2.50 -12.93 18.45
CA ARG A 235 -2.95 -14.33 18.31
C ARG A 235 -4.08 -14.50 17.32
N LYS A 236 -4.82 -13.42 17.07
CA LYS A 236 -5.93 -13.37 16.11
C LYS A 236 -5.67 -12.31 15.06
N TYR A 237 -6.18 -12.53 13.86
CA TYR A 237 -6.06 -11.54 12.78
C TYR A 237 -6.78 -10.21 13.11
N GLU A 238 -7.92 -10.28 13.79
CA GLU A 238 -8.73 -9.11 14.15
C GLU A 238 -7.96 -8.09 15.00
N GLU A 239 -7.04 -8.55 15.84
CA GLU A 239 -6.21 -7.69 16.72
C GLU A 239 -5.28 -6.76 15.93
N ILE A 240 -5.11 -7.02 14.62
CA ILE A 240 -4.14 -6.39 13.75
C ILE A 240 -4.82 -5.37 12.81
N GLN A 241 -6.13 -5.50 12.59
CA GLN A 241 -6.91 -4.63 11.69
C GLN A 241 -6.67 -3.12 11.89
N PRO A 242 -6.65 -2.58 13.14
CA PRO A 242 -6.43 -1.16 13.37
C PRO A 242 -5.07 -0.65 12.85
N TYR A 243 -4.09 -1.55 12.71
CA TYR A 243 -2.76 -1.23 12.19
C TYR A 243 -2.65 -1.45 10.68
N LEU A 244 -3.53 -2.26 10.08
CA LEU A 244 -3.51 -2.55 8.64
C LEU A 244 -4.19 -1.47 7.81
N GLU A 245 -5.25 -0.83 8.31
CA GLU A 245 -5.99 0.20 7.57
C GLU A 245 -5.10 1.40 7.15
N PRO A 246 -4.31 2.02 8.06
CA PRO A 246 -3.44 3.13 7.69
C PRO A 246 -2.29 2.68 6.78
N VAL A 247 -1.77 1.46 7.00
CA VAL A 247 -0.68 0.88 6.22
C VAL A 247 -1.14 0.60 4.78
N ARG A 248 -2.33 0.03 4.60
CA ARG A 248 -2.92 -0.22 3.27
C ARG A 248 -3.08 1.08 2.49
N TYR A 249 -3.52 2.16 3.12
CA TYR A 249 -3.66 3.47 2.48
C TYR A 249 -2.31 4.04 2.01
N LEU A 250 -1.33 4.10 2.91
CA LEU A 250 0.02 4.58 2.59
C LEU A 250 0.68 3.72 1.49
N TRP A 251 0.31 2.44 1.44
CA TRP A 251 0.84 1.44 0.53
C TRP A 251 0.21 1.45 -0.87
N GLN A 252 -1.11 1.54 -1.00
CA GLN A 252 -1.74 1.65 -2.32
C GLN A 252 -1.48 3.04 -2.94
N GLY A 253 -1.34 4.08 -2.10
CA GLY A 253 -0.92 5.41 -2.54
C GLY A 253 0.48 5.43 -3.16
N SER A 254 1.41 4.59 -2.66
CA SER A 254 2.75 4.48 -3.24
C SER A 254 2.72 3.86 -4.64
N LYS A 255 1.84 2.88 -4.90
CA LYS A 255 1.67 2.27 -6.23
C LYS A 255 1.14 3.24 -7.28
N LEU A 256 0.19 4.10 -6.90
CA LEU A 256 -0.35 5.14 -7.78
C LEU A 256 0.74 6.16 -8.13
N LEU A 257 1.55 6.56 -7.15
CA LEU A 257 2.71 7.40 -7.39
C LEU A 257 3.77 6.69 -8.25
N LEU A 258 4.00 5.39 -8.08
CA LEU A 258 4.93 4.62 -8.93
C LEU A 258 4.49 4.59 -10.39
N THR A 259 3.19 4.49 -10.65
CA THR A 259 2.66 4.52 -12.03
C THR A 259 2.62 5.92 -12.63
N SER A 260 2.53 6.97 -11.81
CA SER A 260 2.34 8.35 -12.28
C SER A 260 3.62 9.18 -12.30
N ASN A 261 4.53 8.99 -11.33
CA ASN A 261 5.82 9.67 -11.23
C ASN A 261 6.76 9.03 -10.16
N PRO A 262 7.87 8.39 -10.55
CA PRO A 262 8.76 7.68 -9.61
C PRO A 262 9.48 8.58 -8.60
N LEU A 263 9.73 9.86 -8.91
CA LEU A 263 10.33 10.81 -7.97
C LEU A 263 9.36 11.21 -6.86
N LEU A 264 8.07 11.35 -7.19
CA LEU A 264 7.03 11.61 -6.18
C LEU A 264 6.79 10.37 -5.31
N ALA A 265 6.86 9.17 -5.90
CA ALA A 265 6.80 7.92 -5.17
C ALA A 265 7.99 7.78 -4.20
N ALA A 266 9.20 8.06 -4.66
CA ALA A 266 10.41 8.05 -3.84
C ALA A 266 10.34 9.07 -2.69
N GLY A 267 9.83 10.29 -2.96
CA GLY A 267 9.60 11.30 -1.92
C GLY A 267 8.57 10.87 -0.87
N TRP A 268 7.47 10.22 -1.30
CA TRP A 268 6.44 9.68 -0.41
C TRP A 268 6.92 8.48 0.40
N ILE A 269 7.67 7.57 -0.23
CA ILE A 269 8.24 6.38 0.41
C ILE A 269 9.35 6.78 1.38
N ALA A 270 10.25 7.68 1.01
CA ALA A 270 11.27 8.20 1.92
C ALA A 270 10.66 8.98 3.10
N GLY A 271 9.63 9.79 2.84
CA GLY A 271 8.90 10.52 3.89
C GLY A 271 8.17 9.58 4.86
N THR A 272 7.52 8.53 4.35
CA THR A 272 6.89 7.51 5.19
C THR A 272 7.92 6.68 5.94
N GLU A 273 9.01 6.26 5.30
CA GLU A 273 10.07 5.49 5.92
C GLU A 273 10.78 6.25 7.05
N LEU A 274 10.95 7.58 6.92
CA LEU A 274 11.40 8.45 8.00
C LEU A 274 10.45 8.44 9.21
N ILE A 275 9.13 8.45 8.97
CA ILE A 275 8.10 8.33 10.03
C ILE A 275 8.17 6.95 10.70
N TRP A 276 8.31 5.87 9.92
CA TRP A 276 8.37 4.50 10.42
C TRP A 276 9.69 4.18 11.16
N ARG A 277 10.82 4.71 10.69
CA ARG A 277 12.15 4.55 11.32
C ARG A 277 12.34 5.48 12.52
N GLY A 278 11.71 6.66 12.53
CA GLY A 278 11.73 7.61 13.65
C GLY A 278 11.00 7.10 14.90
N GLY A 279 9.97 6.26 14.73
CA GLY A 279 9.24 5.62 15.83
C GLY A 279 9.54 4.12 15.95
N LYS A 280 10.57 3.72 16.72
CA LYS A 280 10.97 2.31 16.93
C LYS A 280 9.82 1.34 17.26
N HIS A 281 8.75 1.82 17.90
CA HIS A 281 7.58 0.99 18.25
C HIS A 281 6.50 0.96 17.16
N VAL A 282 6.40 2.00 16.34
CA VAL A 282 5.41 2.11 15.25
C VAL A 282 5.87 1.28 14.05
N GLY A 283 7.14 1.38 13.67
CA GLY A 283 7.76 0.56 12.60
C GLY A 283 7.66 -0.94 12.85
N LYS A 284 7.99 -1.39 14.07
CA LYS A 284 7.92 -2.82 14.41
C LYS A 284 6.49 -3.37 14.36
N LYS A 285 5.52 -2.64 14.92
CA LYS A 285 4.11 -3.08 14.91
C LYS A 285 3.54 -3.19 13.51
N ALA A 286 3.89 -2.31 12.58
CA ALA A 286 3.43 -2.42 11.20
C ALA A 286 4.09 -3.56 10.43
N ILE A 287 5.37 -3.84 10.66
CA ILE A 287 6.02 -5.03 10.09
C ILE A 287 5.37 -6.31 10.61
N ASP A 288 5.15 -6.39 11.93
CA ASP A 288 4.47 -7.54 12.56
C ASP A 288 3.05 -7.70 12.00
N ALA A 289 2.28 -6.61 11.90
CA ALA A 289 0.95 -6.59 11.33
C ALA A 289 0.93 -7.07 9.87
N TYR A 290 1.88 -6.60 9.08
CA TYR A 290 2.03 -6.99 7.68
C TYR A 290 2.36 -8.47 7.54
N LEU A 291 3.34 -9.00 8.29
CA LEU A 291 3.74 -10.41 8.20
C LEU A 291 2.58 -11.35 8.50
N LEU A 292 1.72 -10.97 9.46
CA LEU A 292 0.53 -11.72 9.81
C LEU A 292 -0.56 -11.58 8.74
N SER A 293 -0.72 -10.38 8.18
CA SER A 293 -1.59 -10.15 7.03
C SER A 293 -1.14 -10.94 5.79
N LEU A 294 0.17 -11.09 5.57
CA LEU A 294 0.73 -11.86 4.46
C LEU A 294 0.28 -13.32 4.55
N VAL A 295 0.35 -13.94 5.74
CA VAL A 295 -0.16 -15.31 5.96
C VAL A 295 -1.63 -15.42 5.57
N ARG A 296 -2.47 -14.52 6.08
CA ARG A 296 -3.91 -14.54 5.78
C ARG A 296 -4.20 -14.30 4.30
N GLN A 297 -3.50 -13.36 3.66
CA GLN A 297 -3.70 -13.06 2.24
C GLN A 297 -3.21 -14.22 1.35
N THR A 298 -2.09 -14.87 1.69
CA THR A 298 -1.65 -16.10 1.01
C THR A 298 -2.69 -17.23 1.15
N LEU A 299 -3.23 -17.45 2.36
CA LEU A 299 -4.31 -18.41 2.56
C LEU A 299 -5.57 -18.02 1.75
N GLY A 300 -5.90 -16.73 1.70
CA GLY A 300 -7.01 -16.22 0.89
C GLY A 300 -6.81 -16.49 -0.60
N ILE A 301 -5.62 -16.24 -1.14
CA ILE A 301 -5.27 -16.56 -2.53
C ILE A 301 -5.47 -18.05 -2.79
N LEU A 302 -4.91 -18.93 -1.94
CA LEU A 302 -5.09 -20.38 -2.08
C LEU A 302 -6.56 -20.79 -2.00
N ALA A 303 -7.32 -20.19 -1.10
CA ALA A 303 -8.73 -20.50 -0.91
C ALA A 303 -9.57 -20.18 -2.14
N TRP A 304 -9.45 -18.94 -2.62
CA TRP A 304 -10.23 -18.46 -3.77
C TRP A 304 -9.78 -19.11 -5.08
N GLU A 305 -8.48 -19.36 -5.26
CA GLU A 305 -8.00 -20.09 -6.43
C GLU A 305 -8.45 -21.56 -6.40
N THR A 306 -8.52 -22.20 -5.23
CA THR A 306 -9.08 -23.55 -5.12
C THR A 306 -10.58 -23.56 -5.42
N ALA A 307 -11.34 -22.60 -4.87
CA ALA A 307 -12.77 -22.45 -5.18
C ALA A 307 -13.01 -22.23 -6.69
N SER A 308 -12.16 -21.44 -7.34
CA SER A 308 -12.26 -21.13 -8.77
C SER A 308 -12.14 -22.33 -9.71
N ILE A 309 -11.52 -23.42 -9.25
CA ILE A 309 -11.40 -24.68 -9.99
C ILE A 309 -12.79 -25.29 -10.18
N PHE A 310 -13.62 -25.24 -9.15
CA PHE A 310 -14.94 -25.86 -9.12
C PHE A 310 -16.06 -24.89 -9.49
N ASP A 311 -15.86 -23.60 -9.18
CA ASP A 311 -16.79 -22.54 -9.53
C ASP A 311 -16.06 -21.28 -10.01
N ARG A 312 -15.97 -21.12 -11.33
CA ARG A 312 -15.39 -19.94 -11.99
C ARG A 312 -16.16 -18.65 -11.70
N THR A 313 -17.42 -18.75 -11.29
CA THR A 313 -18.30 -17.59 -11.07
C THR A 313 -18.20 -17.00 -9.66
N HIS A 314 -17.59 -17.70 -8.70
CA HIS A 314 -17.49 -17.27 -7.29
C HIS A 314 -16.86 -15.89 -7.08
N ARG A 315 -15.91 -15.52 -7.95
CA ARG A 315 -15.22 -14.21 -7.90
C ARG A 315 -16.18 -13.03 -8.10
N TYR A 316 -17.18 -13.21 -8.95
CA TYR A 316 -18.07 -12.13 -9.37
C TYR A 316 -19.29 -11.96 -8.46
N ARG A 317 -19.53 -12.93 -7.57
CA ARG A 317 -20.60 -12.87 -6.56
C ARG A 317 -20.23 -12.03 -5.34
N ASN A 318 -18.99 -11.53 -5.29
CA ASN A 318 -18.53 -10.71 -4.19
C ASN A 318 -19.16 -9.30 -4.28
N PRO A 319 -19.83 -8.81 -3.22
CA PRO A 319 -20.34 -7.43 -3.15
C PRO A 319 -19.27 -6.37 -3.47
N ASP A 320 -18.05 -6.58 -3.01
CA ASP A 320 -16.91 -5.69 -3.24
C ASP A 320 -16.55 -5.60 -4.73
N TRP A 321 -16.64 -6.72 -5.44
CA TRP A 321 -16.42 -6.75 -6.89
C TRP A 321 -17.52 -5.97 -7.62
N VAL A 322 -18.79 -6.21 -7.25
CA VAL A 322 -19.94 -5.52 -7.86
C VAL A 322 -19.81 -4.01 -7.67
N PHE A 323 -19.55 -3.55 -6.44
CA PHE A 323 -19.31 -2.13 -6.16
C PHE A 323 -18.14 -1.57 -6.97
N ALA A 324 -17.02 -2.30 -7.06
CA ALA A 324 -15.83 -1.84 -7.78
C ALA A 324 -16.09 -1.67 -9.29
N VAL A 325 -16.82 -2.61 -9.90
CA VAL A 325 -17.21 -2.56 -11.33
C VAL A 325 -18.17 -1.40 -11.57
N GLU A 326 -19.17 -1.21 -10.71
CA GLU A 326 -20.14 -0.12 -10.82
C GLU A 326 -19.48 1.25 -10.61
N LEU A 327 -18.57 1.40 -9.63
CA LEU A 327 -17.80 2.63 -9.42
C LEU A 327 -16.95 2.96 -10.65
N THR A 328 -16.27 1.97 -11.21
CA THR A 328 -15.45 2.15 -12.42
C THR A 328 -16.33 2.49 -13.63
N HIS A 329 -17.54 1.94 -13.71
CA HIS A 329 -18.50 2.30 -14.75
C HIS A 329 -19.05 3.72 -14.58
N LEU A 330 -19.44 4.10 -13.37
CA LEU A 330 -19.86 5.46 -13.00
C LEU A 330 -18.82 6.46 -13.50
N VAL A 331 -17.56 6.22 -13.16
CA VAL A 331 -16.43 7.06 -13.57
C VAL A 331 -16.25 7.11 -15.09
N SER A 332 -16.58 6.05 -15.83
CA SER A 332 -16.48 6.04 -17.30
C SER A 332 -17.58 6.84 -18.02
N LEU A 333 -18.62 7.28 -17.32
CA LEU A 333 -19.76 7.98 -17.91
C LEU A 333 -19.55 9.50 -18.00
N TRP A 334 -18.69 10.08 -17.16
CA TRP A 334 -18.43 11.53 -17.13
C TRP A 334 -16.94 11.85 -17.25
N PRO A 335 -16.57 12.94 -17.94
CA PRO A 335 -15.18 13.36 -18.05
C PRO A 335 -14.59 13.59 -16.65
N MET A 336 -13.38 13.07 -16.45
CA MET A 336 -12.73 13.14 -15.15
C MET A 336 -11.77 14.30 -15.05
N ASP A 337 -11.93 15.09 -14.00
CA ASP A 337 -10.85 15.92 -13.48
C ASP A 337 -9.86 15.07 -12.66
N ARG A 338 -8.73 15.69 -12.31
CA ARG A 338 -7.65 14.98 -11.60
C ARG A 338 -8.07 14.55 -10.20
N ASP A 339 -8.93 15.31 -9.55
CA ASP A 339 -9.35 15.04 -8.18
C ASP A 339 -10.37 13.89 -8.12
N THR A 340 -11.32 13.82 -9.05
CA THR A 340 -12.27 12.70 -9.16
C THR A 340 -11.56 11.39 -9.49
N LEU A 341 -10.59 11.40 -10.42
CA LEU A 341 -9.76 10.22 -10.71
C LEU A 341 -8.98 9.76 -9.46
N ARG A 342 -8.43 10.71 -8.69
CA ARG A 342 -7.72 10.39 -7.45
C ARG A 342 -8.66 9.73 -6.44
N GLU A 343 -9.85 10.27 -6.22
CA GLU A 343 -10.79 9.72 -5.25
C GLU A 343 -11.39 8.38 -5.72
N ALA A 344 -11.65 8.19 -7.02
CA ALA A 344 -12.06 6.89 -7.58
C ALA A 344 -10.99 5.82 -7.36
N LEU A 345 -9.72 6.14 -7.64
CA LEU A 345 -8.60 5.24 -7.37
C LEU A 345 -8.43 4.97 -5.86
N ARG A 346 -8.68 5.99 -5.03
CA ARG A 346 -8.65 5.85 -3.56
C ARG A 346 -9.73 4.91 -3.07
N GLU A 347 -10.97 5.04 -3.56
CA GLU A 347 -12.07 4.14 -3.24
C GLU A 347 -11.76 2.71 -3.69
N LEU A 348 -11.33 2.51 -4.94
CA LEU A 348 -10.92 1.18 -5.41
C LEU A 348 -9.77 0.57 -4.59
N GLY A 349 -8.82 1.39 -4.15
CA GLY A 349 -7.71 0.96 -3.31
C GLY A 349 -8.13 0.45 -1.92
N LYS A 350 -9.27 0.90 -1.40
CA LYS A 350 -9.85 0.45 -0.12
C LYS A 350 -10.56 -0.90 -0.23
N ILE A 351 -11.04 -1.24 -1.43
CA ILE A 351 -11.86 -2.44 -1.65
C ILE A 351 -10.99 -3.70 -1.48
N PRO A 352 -11.38 -4.64 -0.59
CA PRO A 352 -10.68 -5.90 -0.41
C PRO A 352 -11.08 -6.91 -1.50
N LEU A 353 -10.66 -6.63 -2.74
CA LEU A 353 -10.85 -7.55 -3.86
C LEU A 353 -10.16 -8.89 -3.58
N ARG A 354 -10.84 -10.00 -3.88
CA ARG A 354 -10.33 -11.38 -3.68
C ARG A 354 -9.14 -11.71 -4.57
N SER A 355 -8.95 -10.93 -5.62
CA SER A 355 -7.99 -11.17 -6.69
C SER A 355 -7.28 -9.87 -7.05
N SER A 356 -5.95 -9.93 -7.13
CA SER A 356 -5.16 -8.79 -7.62
C SER A 356 -5.41 -8.52 -9.11
N TYR A 357 -5.85 -9.53 -9.88
CA TYR A 357 -6.22 -9.38 -11.30
C TYR A 357 -7.40 -8.44 -11.49
N ASP A 358 -8.40 -8.60 -10.62
CA ASP A 358 -9.62 -7.80 -10.62
C ASP A 358 -9.26 -6.33 -10.40
N ARG A 359 -8.32 -6.05 -9.49
CA ARG A 359 -7.81 -4.70 -9.25
C ARG A 359 -7.10 -4.11 -10.47
N ILE A 360 -6.21 -4.87 -11.10
CA ILE A 360 -5.46 -4.42 -12.29
C ILE A 360 -6.42 -4.14 -13.46
N PHE A 361 -7.40 -5.01 -13.68
CA PHE A 361 -8.43 -4.82 -14.69
C PHE A 361 -9.20 -3.51 -14.48
N LEU A 362 -9.67 -3.26 -13.25
CA LEU A 362 -10.41 -2.04 -12.91
C LEU A 362 -9.54 -0.78 -13.01
N TYR A 363 -8.28 -0.84 -12.58
CA TYR A 363 -7.33 0.26 -12.76
C TYR A 363 -7.08 0.57 -14.24
N ARG A 364 -6.98 -0.45 -15.08
CA ARG A 364 -6.86 -0.26 -16.54
C ARG A 364 -8.12 0.40 -17.11
N CYS A 365 -9.31 -0.05 -16.70
CA CYS A 365 -10.57 0.57 -17.11
C CYS A 365 -10.64 2.06 -16.69
N LEU A 366 -10.26 2.39 -15.46
CA LEU A 366 -10.18 3.79 -15.00
C LEU A 366 -9.16 4.61 -15.80
N ALA A 367 -7.94 4.10 -15.96
CA ALA A 367 -6.86 4.82 -16.65
C ALA A 367 -7.15 5.04 -18.14
N GLN A 368 -7.86 4.09 -18.78
CA GLN A 368 -8.27 4.19 -20.17
C GLN A 368 -9.61 4.93 -20.34
N HIS A 369 -10.28 5.27 -19.24
CA HIS A 369 -11.63 5.85 -19.25
C HIS A 369 -12.64 4.99 -20.02
N VAL A 370 -12.62 3.67 -19.78
CA VAL A 370 -13.48 2.69 -20.45
C VAL A 370 -14.35 1.97 -19.42
N SER A 371 -15.63 1.79 -19.74
CA SER A 371 -16.55 1.02 -18.90
C SER A 371 -16.14 -0.46 -18.82
N PRO A 372 -16.15 -1.08 -17.62
CA PRO A 372 -16.01 -2.52 -17.47
C PRO A 372 -17.29 -3.29 -17.85
N LYS A 373 -18.36 -2.58 -18.26
CA LYS A 373 -19.66 -3.11 -18.69
C LYS A 373 -20.36 -3.95 -17.59
N PRO A 374 -20.80 -3.31 -16.48
CA PRO A 374 -21.42 -3.99 -15.34
C PRO A 374 -22.63 -4.84 -15.72
N GLU A 375 -23.36 -4.47 -16.79
CA GLU A 375 -24.47 -5.24 -17.38
C GLU A 375 -24.12 -6.73 -17.57
N ARG A 376 -22.85 -7.05 -17.83
CA ARG A 376 -22.35 -8.40 -18.09
C ARG A 376 -22.14 -9.23 -16.82
N PHE A 377 -22.16 -8.58 -15.66
CA PHE A 377 -21.95 -9.17 -14.34
C PHE A 377 -23.16 -8.97 -13.41
N ALA A 378 -24.18 -8.23 -13.87
CA ALA A 378 -25.35 -7.87 -13.08
C ALA A 378 -26.24 -9.09 -12.81
N GLN A 379 -26.05 -9.72 -11.64
CA GLN A 379 -26.90 -10.77 -11.10
C GLN A 379 -27.32 -10.40 -9.67
N PRO A 380 -28.24 -9.44 -9.53
CA PRO A 380 -28.59 -8.90 -8.23
C PRO A 380 -29.16 -9.95 -7.27
N ASP A 381 -29.80 -10.99 -7.78
CA ASP A 381 -30.37 -12.10 -7.01
C ASP A 381 -29.35 -12.83 -6.12
N LEU A 382 -28.06 -12.71 -6.41
CA LEU A 382 -26.96 -13.27 -5.61
C LEU A 382 -26.61 -12.44 -4.37
N LEU A 383 -27.06 -11.19 -4.31
CA LEU A 383 -26.83 -10.30 -3.19
C LEU A 383 -28.09 -10.16 -2.36
N ALA A 384 -27.96 -10.11 -1.04
CA ALA A 384 -29.08 -9.71 -0.19
C ALA A 384 -29.55 -8.29 -0.56
N LEU A 385 -30.86 -8.03 -0.51
CA LEU A 385 -31.44 -6.73 -0.86
C LEU A 385 -30.78 -5.57 -0.10
N GLU A 386 -30.49 -5.76 1.19
CA GLU A 386 -29.76 -4.80 2.02
C GLU A 386 -28.37 -4.48 1.48
N THR A 387 -27.65 -5.48 0.97
CA THR A 387 -26.33 -5.29 0.35
C THR A 387 -26.44 -4.53 -0.95
N ARG A 388 -27.48 -4.77 -1.75
CA ARG A 388 -27.76 -4.01 -2.98
C ARG A 388 -28.01 -2.54 -2.66
N GLY A 389 -28.87 -2.26 -1.66
CA GLY A 389 -29.13 -0.91 -1.17
C GLY A 389 -27.86 -0.20 -0.72
N ARG A 390 -27.02 -0.84 0.09
CA ARG A 390 -25.73 -0.27 0.52
C ARG A 390 -24.79 0.06 -0.63
N ILE A 391 -24.76 -0.77 -1.69
CA ILE A 391 -23.96 -0.49 -2.89
C ILE A 391 -24.53 0.74 -3.61
N PHE A 392 -25.85 0.82 -3.77
CA PHE A 392 -26.53 1.95 -4.38
C PHE A 392 -26.22 3.26 -3.64
N ASP A 393 -26.48 3.31 -2.33
CA ASP A 393 -26.28 4.50 -1.49
C ASP A 393 -24.82 4.97 -1.53
N ARG A 394 -23.87 4.03 -1.54
CA ARG A 394 -22.44 4.36 -1.57
C ARG A 394 -22.00 4.92 -2.93
N LEU A 395 -22.58 4.44 -4.03
CA LEU A 395 -22.33 4.98 -5.37
C LEU A 395 -22.99 6.34 -5.55
N GLU A 396 -24.19 6.53 -5.00
CA GLU A 396 -24.89 7.81 -4.96
C GLU A 396 -24.10 8.85 -4.18
N ALA A 397 -23.63 8.52 -2.98
CA ALA A 397 -22.79 9.41 -2.19
C ALA A 397 -21.49 9.79 -2.91
N PHE A 398 -20.85 8.84 -3.62
CA PHE A 398 -19.66 9.12 -4.42
C PHE A 398 -20.01 10.08 -5.57
N PHE A 399 -21.10 9.82 -6.28
CA PHE A 399 -21.59 10.65 -7.38
C PHE A 399 -21.84 12.09 -6.91
N GLU A 400 -22.61 12.28 -5.85
CA GLU A 400 -22.98 13.61 -5.32
C GLU A 400 -21.76 14.41 -4.85
N THR A 401 -20.71 13.73 -4.39
CA THR A 401 -19.49 14.39 -3.88
C THR A 401 -18.52 14.78 -4.99
N HIS A 402 -18.50 14.05 -6.11
CA HIS A 402 -17.41 14.12 -7.08
C HIS A 402 -17.83 14.37 -8.53
N VAL A 403 -19.13 14.35 -8.85
CA VAL A 403 -19.62 14.61 -10.21
C VAL A 403 -20.42 15.90 -10.23
N GLU A 404 -19.81 16.97 -10.75
CA GLU A 404 -20.40 18.33 -10.72
C GLU A 404 -21.19 18.70 -11.99
N ASP A 405 -20.81 18.15 -13.16
CA ASP A 405 -21.32 18.61 -14.48
C ASP A 405 -22.45 17.75 -15.08
N ALA A 406 -23.14 16.95 -14.27
CA ALA A 406 -24.21 16.09 -14.75
C ALA A 406 -25.57 16.79 -14.82
N THR A 407 -26.28 16.65 -15.93
CA THR A 407 -27.66 17.15 -16.05
C THR A 407 -28.65 16.28 -15.27
N GLU A 408 -29.77 16.84 -14.78
CA GLU A 408 -30.82 16.07 -14.08
C GLU A 408 -31.29 14.84 -14.87
N LYS A 409 -31.34 14.97 -16.20
CA LYS A 409 -31.72 13.88 -17.10
C LYS A 409 -30.67 12.75 -17.11
N GLU A 410 -29.39 13.07 -17.11
CA GLU A 410 -28.30 12.10 -17.05
C GLU A 410 -28.24 11.42 -15.69
N ILE A 411 -28.46 12.18 -14.61
CA ILE A 411 -28.55 11.66 -13.24
C ILE A 411 -29.69 10.64 -13.15
N GLY A 412 -30.90 11.01 -13.60
CA GLY A 412 -32.05 10.12 -13.58
C GLY A 412 -31.85 8.87 -14.45
N ALA A 413 -31.20 9.00 -15.61
CA ALA A 413 -30.89 7.86 -16.46
C ALA A 413 -29.87 6.90 -15.80
N TRP A 414 -28.85 7.45 -15.14
CA TRP A 414 -27.85 6.67 -14.42
C TRP A 414 -28.45 5.96 -13.20
N LYS A 415 -29.18 6.67 -12.32
CA LYS A 415 -29.83 6.09 -11.14
C LYS A 415 -30.76 4.95 -11.52
N LYS A 416 -31.60 5.16 -12.53
CA LYS A 416 -32.48 4.11 -13.08
C LYS A 416 -31.71 2.92 -13.67
N GLY A 417 -30.59 3.19 -14.35
CA GLY A 417 -29.70 2.14 -14.87
C GLY A 417 -29.07 1.31 -13.76
N LEU A 418 -28.57 1.97 -12.71
CA LEU A 418 -27.99 1.34 -11.54
C LEU A 418 -29.04 0.53 -10.76
N ALA A 419 -30.21 1.12 -10.49
CA ALA A 419 -31.34 0.47 -9.84
C ALA A 419 -31.77 -0.80 -10.59
N LYS A 420 -31.82 -0.73 -11.93
CA LYS A 420 -32.11 -1.91 -12.77
C LYS A 420 -31.04 -2.99 -12.63
N ARG A 421 -29.75 -2.65 -12.69
CA ARG A 421 -28.64 -3.63 -12.55
C ARG A 421 -28.57 -4.25 -11.16
N LEU A 422 -28.93 -3.50 -10.13
CA LEU A 422 -28.98 -3.96 -8.75
C LEU A 422 -30.35 -4.53 -8.34
N SER A 423 -31.34 -4.56 -9.24
CA SER A 423 -32.74 -4.91 -8.94
C SER A 423 -33.25 -4.28 -7.63
N ILE A 424 -33.11 -2.96 -7.54
CA ILE A 424 -33.70 -2.13 -6.50
C ILE A 424 -34.88 -1.41 -7.14
N GLU A 425 -36.05 -1.46 -6.49
CA GLU A 425 -37.20 -0.65 -6.90
C GLU A 425 -36.95 0.81 -6.49
N GLU A 426 -37.11 1.76 -7.43
CA GLU A 426 -37.06 3.21 -7.15
C GLU A 426 -38.33 3.70 -6.44
#